data_AF-A5ZXE8-F1
#
_entry.id   AF-A5ZXE8-F1
#
_cell.length_a   1.000
_cell.length_b   1.000
_cell.length_c   1.000
_cell.angle_alpha   90.00
_cell.angle_beta   90.00
_cell.angle_gamma   90.00
#
_symmetry.space_group_name_H-M   'P 1'
#
loop_
_entity.id
_entity.type
_entity.pdbx_description
1 polymer ?
#
loop_
_entity_poly.entity_id
_entity_poly.type
_entity_poly.pdbx_seq_one_letter_code
_entity_poly.pdbx_strand_id
1 'polypeptide(L)'
;MVKKRKCGVLLPISSLPSKYGIGCFDKKAYEFVDALKAAGQSYWQILPLGPTSYGDSPYQSFSTFAGNPYFISLEELIKEGVLTKKECDSVDFGDNESSVDYAKLYEGRMILLRKAYERSNIYMDPEFRKFQEEEAWWLKDYALFMAVKKRFGGVQWSEWAEDIRLRWQNALDYYREEMYFEIEFQEYMQFKFRQQWMKLKAYANEKGIQIIGDIPIYVAMDSADTWANPWLFKLDEKNCPTQVAGCPPDGFSATGQLWGNPLYNWEVHRNSGYEWWIKTNCQLFPSV
;
A
#
# COMPACT_ATOMS: atom_id res chain seq x y z
N MET A 1 -15.61 34.97 0.02
CA MET A 1 -15.59 33.98 1.10
C MET A 1 -14.40 34.23 2.00
N VAL A 2 -14.61 34.46 3.29
CA VAL A 2 -13.49 34.59 4.25
C VAL A 2 -12.81 33.21 4.34
N LYS A 3 -11.50 33.13 4.07
CA LYS A 3 -10.72 31.90 4.24
C LYS A 3 -10.81 31.48 5.72
N LYS A 4 -11.51 30.38 6.01
CA LYS A 4 -11.65 29.85 7.38
C LYS A 4 -10.30 29.26 7.81
N ARG A 5 -9.72 29.76 8.90
CA ARG A 5 -8.48 29.21 9.49
C ARG A 5 -8.77 27.81 10.03
N LYS A 6 -7.85 26.87 9.78
CA LYS A 6 -7.89 25.48 10.25
C LYS A 6 -6.50 25.07 10.74
N CYS A 7 -6.45 24.10 11.64
CA CYS A 7 -5.24 23.44 12.13
C CYS A 7 -5.42 21.92 12.13
N GLY A 8 -4.32 21.19 12.28
CA GLY A 8 -4.31 19.73 12.32
C GLY A 8 -3.02 19.16 12.86
N VAL A 9 -2.96 17.84 12.92
CA VAL A 9 -1.81 17.08 13.43
C VAL A 9 -1.29 16.16 12.33
N LEU A 10 0.04 16.12 12.16
CA LEU A 10 0.74 15.09 11.41
C LEU A 10 1.02 13.91 12.36
N LEU A 11 0.42 12.77 12.08
CA LEU A 11 0.71 11.52 12.78
C LEU A 11 0.55 10.35 11.80
N PRO A 12 1.62 9.64 11.43
CA PRO A 12 1.52 8.44 10.59
C PRO A 12 0.64 7.38 11.26
N ILE A 13 -0.09 6.57 10.47
CA ILE A 13 -0.91 5.47 11.01
C ILE A 13 -0.05 4.52 11.83
N SER A 14 1.17 4.21 11.37
CA SER A 14 2.12 3.33 12.05
C SER A 14 2.51 3.77 13.46
N SER A 15 2.38 5.07 13.77
CA SER A 15 2.73 5.66 15.06
C SER A 15 1.60 5.62 16.09
N LEU A 16 0.42 5.13 15.73
CA LEU A 16 -0.66 4.93 16.70
C LEU A 16 -0.27 3.83 17.71
N PRO A 17 -0.65 3.97 18.99
CA PRO A 17 -0.27 3.02 20.05
C PRO A 17 -1.15 1.76 20.06
N SER A 18 -1.21 1.07 18.91
CA SER A 18 -1.94 -0.17 18.70
C SER A 18 -1.23 -1.36 19.35
N LYS A 19 -1.99 -2.39 19.71
CA LYS A 19 -1.50 -3.53 20.49
C LYS A 19 -0.50 -4.44 19.75
N TYR A 20 -0.72 -4.70 18.46
CA TYR A 20 -0.01 -5.75 17.72
C TYR A 20 1.14 -5.19 16.86
N GLY A 21 2.11 -4.54 17.52
CA GLY A 21 3.41 -4.13 16.97
C GLY A 21 3.45 -2.86 16.13
N ILE A 22 2.34 -2.44 15.53
CA ILE A 22 2.27 -1.25 14.68
C ILE A 22 0.89 -0.62 14.79
N GLY A 23 0.85 0.71 14.73
CA GLY A 23 -0.38 1.46 14.57
C GLY A 23 -1.17 1.02 13.34
N CYS A 24 -2.48 0.84 13.48
CA CYS A 24 -3.35 0.29 12.44
C CYS A 24 -4.78 0.83 12.53
N PHE A 25 -5.70 0.36 11.69
CA PHE A 25 -7.12 0.78 11.68
C PHE A 25 -7.94 0.15 12.81
N ASP A 26 -7.37 0.06 14.01
CA ASP A 26 -8.03 -0.46 15.21
C ASP A 26 -8.67 0.67 16.03
N LYS A 27 -9.14 0.34 17.24
CA LYS A 27 -9.78 1.28 18.16
C LYS A 27 -8.94 2.55 18.42
N LYS A 28 -7.60 2.47 18.39
CA LYS A 28 -6.72 3.61 18.66
C LYS A 28 -6.79 4.68 17.58
N ALA A 29 -7.01 4.29 16.32
CA ALA A 29 -7.25 5.25 15.24
C ALA A 29 -8.53 6.07 15.47
N TYR A 30 -9.61 5.41 15.92
CA TYR A 30 -10.88 6.08 16.23
C TYR A 30 -10.78 6.98 17.46
N GLU A 31 -10.12 6.50 18.53
CA GLU A 31 -9.82 7.30 19.73
C GLU A 31 -8.99 8.55 19.37
N PHE A 32 -8.05 8.43 18.43
CA PHE A 32 -7.26 9.57 17.95
C PHE A 32 -8.11 10.59 17.18
N VAL A 33 -9.04 10.14 16.33
CA VAL A 33 -10.01 11.03 15.67
C VAL A 33 -10.86 11.79 16.70
N ASP A 34 -11.34 11.10 17.75
CA ASP A 34 -12.08 11.74 18.83
C ASP A 34 -11.23 12.78 19.59
N ALA A 35 -9.95 12.47 19.84
CA ALA A 35 -9.02 13.40 20.46
C ALA A 35 -8.77 14.65 19.59
N LEU A 36 -8.61 14.47 18.27
CA LEU A 36 -8.49 15.59 17.32
C LEU A 36 -9.73 16.49 17.36
N LYS A 37 -10.92 15.88 17.40
CA LYS A 37 -12.18 16.61 17.51
C LYS A 37 -12.27 17.39 18.81
N ALA A 38 -11.97 16.74 19.94
CA ALA A 38 -11.99 17.37 21.26
C ALA A 38 -10.99 18.54 21.35
N ALA A 39 -9.83 18.42 20.69
CA ALA A 39 -8.80 19.45 20.61
C ALA A 39 -9.09 20.55 19.57
N GLY A 40 -10.27 20.55 18.93
CA GLY A 40 -10.65 21.56 17.94
C GLY A 40 -9.89 21.50 16.61
N GLN A 41 -9.20 20.38 16.32
CA GLN A 41 -8.48 20.18 15.08
C GLN A 41 -9.45 19.95 13.91
N SER A 42 -9.01 20.25 12.70
CA SER A 42 -9.76 20.03 11.45
C SER A 42 -9.09 19.06 10.50
N TYR A 43 -7.79 18.81 10.65
CA TYR A 43 -7.00 17.93 9.78
C TYR A 43 -6.23 16.87 10.55
N TRP A 44 -6.16 15.68 9.96
CA TRP A 44 -5.17 14.65 10.28
C TRP A 44 -4.32 14.40 9.03
N GLN A 45 -3.05 14.78 9.09
CA GLN A 45 -2.10 14.44 8.02
C GLN A 45 -1.44 13.10 8.32
N ILE A 46 -1.37 12.25 7.30
CA ILE A 46 -0.73 10.94 7.32
C ILE A 46 0.39 10.87 6.28
N LEU A 47 1.26 9.89 6.40
CA LEU A 47 2.23 9.50 5.37
C LEU A 47 1.55 8.56 4.35
N PRO A 48 2.22 8.21 3.23
CA PRO A 48 1.66 7.27 2.26
C PRO A 48 1.26 5.95 2.91
N LEU A 49 0.14 5.38 2.47
CA LEU A 49 -0.43 4.15 3.02
C LEU A 49 -0.03 2.89 2.24
N GLY A 50 0.92 3.01 1.31
CA GLY A 50 1.35 1.92 0.45
C GLY A 50 2.12 0.81 1.17
N PRO A 51 2.12 -0.42 0.65
CA PRO A 51 2.96 -1.50 1.16
C PRO A 51 4.44 -1.14 1.02
N THR A 52 5.17 -1.16 2.13
CA THR A 52 6.57 -0.77 2.17
C THR A 52 7.49 -1.87 1.62
N SER A 53 8.53 -1.46 0.89
CA SER A 53 9.61 -2.33 0.44
C SER A 53 10.74 -2.39 1.47
N TYR A 54 11.91 -2.91 1.07
CA TYR A 54 13.12 -2.94 1.89
C TYR A 54 13.47 -1.53 2.40
N GLY A 55 13.73 -1.43 3.71
CA GLY A 55 13.99 -0.16 4.39
C GLY A 55 12.73 0.52 4.95
N ASP A 56 11.55 -0.10 4.80
CA ASP A 56 10.29 0.26 5.48
C ASP A 56 9.79 1.69 5.20
N SER A 57 10.33 2.34 4.17
CA SER A 57 9.95 3.69 3.79
C SER A 57 8.59 3.70 3.09
N PRO A 58 7.61 4.50 3.57
CA PRO A 58 6.32 4.64 2.88
C PRO A 58 6.45 5.34 1.51
N TYR A 59 7.61 5.94 1.21
CA TYR A 59 7.91 6.56 -0.08
C TYR A 59 8.51 5.58 -1.10
N GLN A 60 8.76 4.33 -0.70
CA GLN A 60 9.24 3.26 -1.57
C GLN A 60 8.29 2.06 -1.50
N SER A 61 7.19 2.18 -2.22
CA SER A 61 6.08 1.22 -2.20
C SER A 61 6.13 0.23 -3.37
N PHE A 62 5.66 -1.00 -3.14
CA PHE A 62 5.44 -1.98 -4.22
C PHE A 62 4.30 -1.60 -5.16
N SER A 63 3.45 -0.67 -4.76
CA SER A 63 2.40 -0.12 -5.61
C SER A 63 1.97 1.27 -5.13
N THR A 64 1.67 2.13 -6.07
CA THR A 64 1.09 3.45 -5.84
C THR A 64 -0.34 3.36 -5.33
N PHE A 65 -1.06 2.27 -5.65
CA PHE A 65 -2.50 2.13 -5.41
C PHE A 65 -2.85 1.23 -4.22
N ALA A 66 -2.02 0.22 -3.97
CA ALA A 66 -2.26 -0.75 -2.90
C ALA A 66 -2.14 -0.12 -1.51
N GLY A 67 -2.88 -0.67 -0.55
CA GLY A 67 -2.75 -0.39 0.87
C GLY A 67 -1.81 -1.36 1.59
N ASN A 68 -1.13 -0.86 2.61
CA ASN A 68 -0.20 -1.62 3.42
C ASN A 68 -0.95 -2.64 4.30
N PRO A 69 -0.72 -3.96 4.14
CA PRO A 69 -1.36 -4.99 4.95
C PRO A 69 -1.09 -4.86 6.45
N TYR A 70 -0.03 -4.15 6.84
CA TYR A 70 0.30 -3.88 8.24
C TYR A 70 -0.75 -3.03 8.97
N PHE A 71 -1.55 -2.24 8.24
CA PHE A 71 -2.58 -1.40 8.83
C PHE A 71 -3.93 -2.11 8.98
N ILE A 72 -4.06 -3.36 8.54
CA ILE A 72 -5.25 -4.18 8.80
C ILE A 72 -5.32 -4.52 10.29
N SER A 73 -6.41 -4.14 10.95
CA SER A 73 -6.68 -4.45 12.35
C SER A 73 -6.94 -5.95 12.54
N LEU A 74 -6.05 -6.59 13.31
CA LEU A 74 -6.24 -7.98 13.74
C LEU A 74 -7.43 -8.11 14.71
N GLU A 75 -7.76 -7.05 15.44
CA GLU A 75 -8.93 -7.05 16.33
C GLU A 75 -10.25 -7.09 15.55
N GLU A 76 -10.34 -6.40 14.41
CA GLU A 76 -11.52 -6.52 13.54
C GLU A 76 -11.62 -7.94 12.95
N LEU A 77 -10.49 -8.54 12.54
CA LEU A 77 -10.47 -9.94 12.07
C LEU A 77 -10.86 -10.95 13.16
N ILE A 78 -10.58 -10.65 14.44
CA ILE A 78 -11.09 -11.45 15.56
C ILE A 78 -12.62 -11.32 15.67
N LYS A 79 -13.17 -10.10 15.53
CA LYS A 79 -14.61 -9.87 15.56
C LYS A 79 -15.34 -10.55 14.39
N GLU A 80 -14.69 -10.62 13.23
CA GLU A 80 -15.17 -11.38 12.06
C GLU A 80 -15.15 -12.90 12.28
N GLY A 81 -14.47 -13.39 13.32
CA GLY A 81 -14.37 -14.82 13.64
C GLY A 81 -13.33 -15.59 12.82
N VAL A 82 -12.53 -14.91 11.99
CA VAL A 82 -11.49 -15.55 11.17
C VAL A 82 -10.15 -15.69 11.92
N LEU A 83 -9.98 -14.96 13.02
CA LEU A 83 -8.85 -15.09 13.95
C LEU A 83 -9.32 -15.21 15.39
N THR A 84 -8.49 -15.80 16.25
CA THR A 84 -8.71 -15.80 17.69
C THR A 84 -7.73 -14.86 18.38
N LYS A 85 -8.14 -14.33 19.54
CA LYS A 85 -7.25 -13.53 20.40
C LYS A 85 -5.99 -14.30 20.79
N LYS A 86 -6.13 -15.60 21.11
CA LYS A 86 -5.00 -16.46 21.50
C LYS A 86 -3.96 -16.57 20.38
N GLU A 87 -4.39 -16.69 19.12
CA GLU A 87 -3.46 -16.73 17.98
C GLU A 87 -2.71 -15.41 17.83
N CYS A 88 -3.41 -14.28 17.90
CA CYS A 88 -2.78 -12.97 17.78
C CYS A 88 -1.81 -12.68 18.95
N ASP A 89 -2.19 -13.04 20.18
CA ASP A 89 -1.38 -12.87 21.38
C ASP A 89 -0.15 -13.80 21.42
N SER A 90 -0.13 -14.87 20.61
CA SER A 90 0.98 -15.82 20.55
C SER A 90 2.12 -15.41 19.61
N VAL A 91 1.90 -14.40 18.77
CA VAL A 91 2.89 -13.89 17.83
C VAL A 91 3.74 -12.82 18.51
N ASP A 92 5.05 -12.96 18.40
CA ASP A 92 6.00 -11.94 18.85
C ASP A 92 6.04 -10.79 17.83
N PHE A 93 5.61 -9.60 18.26
CA PHE A 93 5.63 -8.37 17.47
C PHE A 93 6.70 -7.38 17.96
N GLY A 94 7.59 -7.80 18.85
CA GLY A 94 8.49 -6.92 19.58
C GLY A 94 7.97 -6.60 20.98
N ASP A 95 8.89 -6.16 21.83
CA ASP A 95 8.68 -5.82 23.24
C ASP A 95 8.75 -4.30 23.51
N ASN A 96 9.18 -3.51 22.52
CA ASN A 96 9.28 -2.06 22.63
C ASN A 96 8.02 -1.36 22.09
N GLU A 97 7.17 -0.86 22.98
CA GLU A 97 5.96 -0.11 22.62
C GLU A 97 6.22 1.23 21.90
N SER A 98 7.46 1.74 21.94
CA SER A 98 7.85 3.03 21.32
C SER A 98 8.43 2.91 19.91
N SER A 99 8.64 1.69 19.40
CA SER A 99 9.22 1.46 18.08
C SER A 99 8.63 0.24 17.39
N VAL A 100 8.43 0.31 16.09
CA VAL A 100 7.98 -0.83 15.28
C VAL A 100 9.16 -1.75 14.97
N ASP A 101 9.03 -3.04 15.30
CA ASP A 101 9.92 -4.09 14.80
C ASP A 101 9.38 -4.64 13.46
N TYR A 102 9.82 -4.05 12.36
CA TYR A 102 9.33 -4.38 11.02
C TYR A 102 9.67 -5.81 10.57
N ALA A 103 10.77 -6.39 11.06
CA ALA A 103 11.14 -7.77 10.74
C ALA A 103 10.15 -8.75 11.37
N LYS A 104 9.89 -8.61 12.67
CA LYS A 104 8.88 -9.41 13.38
C LYS A 104 7.48 -9.18 12.82
N LEU A 105 7.16 -7.94 12.43
CA LEU A 105 5.89 -7.61 11.80
C LEU A 105 5.70 -8.36 10.48
N TYR A 106 6.72 -8.38 9.61
CA TYR A 106 6.68 -9.11 8.35
C TYR A 106 6.44 -10.61 8.56
N GLU A 107 7.20 -11.23 9.46
CA GLU A 107 7.10 -12.68 9.74
C GLU A 107 5.77 -13.04 10.42
N GLY A 108 5.43 -12.33 11.49
CA GLY A 108 4.30 -12.68 12.35
C GLY A 108 2.94 -12.30 11.76
N ARG A 109 2.82 -11.09 11.22
CA ARG A 109 1.52 -10.56 10.76
C ARG A 109 1.04 -11.29 9.51
N MET A 110 1.94 -11.61 8.59
CA MET A 110 1.59 -12.32 7.35
C MET A 110 1.03 -13.72 7.62
N ILE A 111 1.54 -14.41 8.64
CA ILE A 111 1.01 -15.71 9.08
C ILE A 111 -0.45 -15.58 9.55
N LEU A 112 -0.74 -14.55 10.36
CA LEU A 112 -2.11 -14.32 10.85
C LEU A 112 -3.05 -13.91 9.72
N LEU A 113 -2.63 -13.01 8.82
CA LEU A 113 -3.45 -12.61 7.67
C LEU A 113 -3.76 -13.81 6.77
N ARG A 114 -2.81 -14.74 6.59
CA ARG A 114 -3.05 -15.97 5.84
C ARG A 114 -4.08 -16.87 6.50
N LYS A 115 -3.98 -17.09 7.81
CA LYS A 115 -5.01 -17.83 8.56
C LYS A 115 -6.39 -17.19 8.44
N ALA A 116 -6.45 -15.85 8.48
CA ALA A 116 -7.70 -15.12 8.32
C ALA A 116 -8.30 -15.36 6.92
N TYR A 117 -7.49 -15.28 5.87
CA TYR A 117 -7.90 -15.59 4.50
C TYR A 117 -8.42 -17.03 4.37
N GLU A 118 -7.67 -18.02 4.84
CA GLU A 118 -8.05 -19.45 4.76
C GLU A 118 -9.39 -19.76 5.45
N ARG A 119 -9.77 -18.97 6.46
CA ARG A 119 -11.02 -19.14 7.22
C ARG A 119 -12.15 -18.22 6.75
N SER A 120 -11.87 -17.27 5.87
CA SER A 120 -12.80 -16.21 5.49
C SER A 120 -13.92 -16.65 4.56
N ASN A 121 -13.73 -17.76 3.82
CA ASN A 121 -14.57 -18.12 2.68
C ASN A 121 -14.78 -16.95 1.70
N ILE A 122 -13.75 -16.12 1.49
CA ILE A 122 -13.87 -14.85 0.74
C ILE A 122 -14.41 -15.03 -0.69
N TYR A 123 -14.15 -16.17 -1.33
CA TYR A 123 -14.68 -16.51 -2.66
C TYR A 123 -16.22 -16.52 -2.72
N MET A 124 -16.91 -16.64 -1.58
CA MET A 124 -18.37 -16.56 -1.45
C MET A 124 -18.88 -15.14 -1.20
N ASP A 125 -18.01 -14.19 -0.87
CA ASP A 125 -18.40 -12.80 -0.55
C ASP A 125 -18.66 -12.00 -1.84
N PRO A 126 -19.91 -11.56 -2.10
CA PRO A 126 -20.22 -10.78 -3.30
C PRO A 126 -19.56 -9.39 -3.29
N GLU A 127 -19.30 -8.80 -2.13
CA GLU A 127 -18.62 -7.50 -2.03
C GLU A 127 -17.14 -7.63 -2.38
N PHE A 128 -16.54 -8.80 -2.12
CA PHE A 128 -15.18 -9.08 -2.57
C PHE A 128 -15.09 -9.17 -4.09
N ARG A 129 -16.04 -9.86 -4.74
CA ARG A 129 -16.09 -9.94 -6.21
C ARG A 129 -16.28 -8.57 -6.85
N LYS A 130 -17.18 -7.76 -6.28
CA LYS A 130 -17.39 -6.38 -6.71
C LYS A 130 -16.12 -5.55 -6.57
N PHE A 131 -15.41 -5.66 -5.45
CA PHE A 131 -14.11 -5.02 -5.25
C PHE A 131 -13.09 -5.46 -6.31
N GLN A 132 -13.00 -6.76 -6.60
CA GLN A 132 -12.12 -7.27 -7.65
C GLN A 132 -12.45 -6.69 -9.03
N GLU A 133 -13.73 -6.49 -9.35
CA GLU A 133 -14.19 -5.89 -10.60
C GLU A 133 -13.89 -4.39 -10.67
N GLU A 134 -14.23 -3.63 -9.62
CA GLU A 134 -14.04 -2.18 -9.54
C GLU A 134 -12.54 -1.79 -9.57
N GLU A 135 -11.69 -2.58 -8.92
CA GLU A 135 -10.27 -2.29 -8.76
C GLU A 135 -9.38 -3.08 -9.76
N ALA A 136 -10.00 -3.82 -10.69
CA ALA A 136 -9.32 -4.75 -11.61
C ALA A 136 -8.14 -4.14 -12.37
N TRP A 137 -8.21 -2.84 -12.68
CA TRP A 137 -7.24 -2.12 -13.50
C TRP A 137 -5.87 -1.96 -12.86
N TRP A 138 -5.76 -2.07 -11.53
CA TRP A 138 -4.46 -2.10 -10.81
C TRP A 138 -4.31 -3.34 -9.95
N LEU A 139 -5.41 -3.84 -9.37
CA LEU A 139 -5.39 -4.91 -8.39
C LEU A 139 -4.84 -6.21 -8.98
N LYS A 140 -5.24 -6.56 -10.21
CA LYS A 140 -4.79 -7.79 -10.88
C LYS A 140 -3.29 -7.82 -11.09
N ASP A 141 -2.72 -6.71 -11.54
CA ASP A 141 -1.27 -6.59 -11.75
C ASP A 141 -0.52 -6.56 -10.43
N TYR A 142 -1.03 -5.85 -9.41
CA TYR A 142 -0.44 -5.84 -8.08
C TYR A 142 -0.42 -7.23 -7.43
N ALA A 143 -1.56 -7.94 -7.45
CA ALA A 143 -1.69 -9.24 -6.83
C ALA A 143 -0.79 -10.29 -7.52
N LEU A 144 -0.76 -10.28 -8.86
CA LEU A 144 0.16 -11.13 -9.62
C LEU A 144 1.63 -10.76 -9.35
N PHE A 145 1.97 -9.47 -9.33
CA PHE A 145 3.31 -8.98 -9.01
C PHE A 145 3.78 -9.51 -7.65
N MET A 146 2.97 -9.36 -6.60
CA MET A 146 3.33 -9.80 -5.26
C MET A 146 3.41 -11.34 -5.15
N ALA A 147 2.54 -12.07 -5.86
CA ALA A 147 2.59 -13.52 -5.92
C ALA A 147 3.87 -14.02 -6.60
N VAL A 148 4.20 -13.48 -7.77
CA VAL A 148 5.44 -13.80 -8.49
C VAL A 148 6.66 -13.38 -7.66
N LYS A 149 6.65 -12.20 -7.05
CA LYS A 149 7.72 -11.75 -6.16
C LYS A 149 8.01 -12.76 -5.05
N LYS A 150 6.96 -13.29 -4.40
CA LYS A 150 7.09 -14.36 -3.40
C LYS A 150 7.68 -15.64 -4.01
N ARG A 151 7.24 -16.04 -5.20
CA ARG A 151 7.76 -17.24 -5.91
C ARG A 151 9.25 -17.16 -6.21
N PHE A 152 9.76 -15.96 -6.48
CA PHE A 152 11.17 -15.66 -6.72
C PHE A 152 11.94 -15.26 -5.44
N GLY A 153 11.39 -15.50 -4.25
CA GLY A 153 12.10 -15.28 -2.98
C GLY A 153 12.27 -13.80 -2.59
N GLY A 154 11.41 -12.91 -3.10
CA GLY A 154 11.41 -11.50 -2.72
C GLY A 154 12.34 -10.60 -3.55
N VAL A 155 13.08 -11.15 -4.52
CA VAL A 155 13.97 -10.37 -5.39
C VAL A 155 13.19 -9.38 -6.25
N GLN A 156 13.87 -8.32 -6.68
CA GLN A 156 13.28 -7.29 -7.54
C GLN A 156 12.90 -7.85 -8.91
N TRP A 157 11.84 -7.32 -9.53
CA TRP A 157 11.32 -7.89 -10.78
C TRP A 157 12.27 -7.79 -11.98
N SER A 158 13.24 -6.88 -11.94
CA SER A 158 14.32 -6.79 -12.94
C SER A 158 15.22 -8.03 -12.97
N GLU A 159 15.20 -8.85 -11.90
CA GLU A 159 15.96 -10.12 -11.78
C GLU A 159 15.11 -11.37 -12.07
N TRP A 160 13.81 -11.21 -12.36
CA TRP A 160 12.98 -12.35 -12.72
C TRP A 160 13.35 -12.94 -14.08
N ALA A 161 12.88 -14.16 -14.33
CA ALA A 161 12.97 -14.78 -15.63
C ALA A 161 12.42 -13.85 -16.73
N GLU A 162 13.06 -13.86 -17.90
CA GLU A 162 12.81 -12.88 -18.96
C GLU A 162 11.34 -12.83 -19.39
N ASP A 163 10.70 -13.99 -19.48
CA ASP A 163 9.32 -14.13 -19.91
C ASP A 163 8.33 -13.40 -19.00
N ILE A 164 8.43 -13.57 -17.68
CA ILE A 164 7.56 -12.88 -16.72
C ILE A 164 7.99 -11.43 -16.48
N ARG A 165 9.30 -11.15 -16.53
CA ARG A 165 9.86 -9.79 -16.43
C ARG A 165 9.38 -8.89 -17.58
N LEU A 166 9.33 -9.43 -18.79
CA LEU A 166 8.82 -8.76 -20.00
C LEU A 166 7.33 -9.03 -20.25
N ARG A 167 6.66 -9.73 -19.33
CA ARG A 167 5.21 -9.96 -19.32
C ARG A 167 4.69 -10.65 -20.59
N TRP A 168 5.39 -11.66 -21.08
CA TRP A 168 4.90 -12.51 -22.16
C TRP A 168 3.60 -13.20 -21.74
N GLN A 169 2.61 -13.20 -22.62
CA GLN A 169 1.25 -13.62 -22.29
C GLN A 169 1.19 -15.06 -21.74
N ASN A 170 1.97 -15.98 -22.31
CA ASN A 170 2.08 -17.35 -21.84
C ASN A 170 2.63 -17.46 -20.40
N ALA A 171 3.60 -16.63 -20.03
CA ALA A 171 4.13 -16.58 -18.67
C ALA A 171 3.09 -15.99 -17.70
N LEU A 172 2.41 -14.90 -18.10
CA LEU A 172 1.34 -14.31 -17.29
C LEU A 172 0.23 -15.33 -17.01
N ASP A 173 -0.21 -16.08 -18.02
CA ASP A 173 -1.28 -17.07 -17.87
C ASP A 173 -0.82 -18.25 -17.01
N TYR A 174 0.41 -18.75 -17.21
CA TYR A 174 1.00 -19.76 -16.34
C TYR A 174 1.02 -19.34 -14.86
N TYR A 175 1.51 -18.13 -14.55
CA TYR A 175 1.58 -17.68 -13.16
C TYR A 175 0.21 -17.35 -12.57
N ARG A 176 -0.77 -16.91 -13.38
CA ARG A 176 -2.15 -16.70 -12.91
C ARG A 176 -2.81 -18.00 -12.46
N GLU A 177 -2.59 -19.09 -13.20
CA GLU A 177 -3.11 -20.41 -12.86
C GLU A 177 -2.37 -21.00 -11.66
N GLU A 178 -1.04 -21.05 -11.73
CA GLU A 178 -0.20 -21.68 -10.71
C GLU A 178 -0.28 -20.96 -9.35
N MET A 179 -0.37 -19.62 -9.37
CA MET A 179 -0.35 -18.80 -8.15
C MET A 179 -1.74 -18.33 -7.73
N TYR A 180 -2.82 -18.95 -8.22
CA TYR A 180 -4.20 -18.51 -8.00
C TYR A 180 -4.53 -18.15 -6.54
N PHE A 181 -4.25 -19.05 -5.58
CA PHE A 181 -4.52 -18.80 -4.16
C PHE A 181 -3.63 -17.72 -3.55
N GLU A 182 -2.41 -17.53 -4.08
CA GLU A 182 -1.55 -16.45 -3.62
C GLU A 182 -2.07 -15.10 -4.14
N ILE A 183 -2.54 -15.05 -5.39
CA ILE A 183 -3.18 -13.87 -5.98
C ILE A 183 -4.43 -13.50 -5.18
N GLU A 184 -5.34 -14.45 -4.96
CA GLU A 184 -6.57 -14.20 -4.17
C GLU A 184 -6.24 -13.76 -2.74
N PHE A 185 -5.17 -14.28 -2.13
CA PHE A 185 -4.69 -13.82 -0.82
C PHE A 185 -4.24 -12.35 -0.85
N GLN A 186 -3.51 -11.93 -1.88
CA GLN A 186 -3.11 -10.52 -2.04
C GLN A 186 -4.33 -9.62 -2.22
N GLU A 187 -5.30 -10.05 -3.03
CA GLU A 187 -6.56 -9.34 -3.25
C GLU A 187 -7.39 -9.25 -1.96
N TYR A 188 -7.48 -10.33 -1.19
CA TYR A 188 -8.13 -10.37 0.12
C TYR A 188 -7.56 -9.32 1.07
N MET A 189 -6.23 -9.19 1.13
CA MET A 189 -5.61 -8.17 1.98
C MET A 189 -5.97 -6.75 1.53
N GLN A 190 -6.01 -6.49 0.22
CA GLN A 190 -6.41 -5.18 -0.31
C GLN A 190 -7.89 -4.88 -0.01
N PHE A 191 -8.76 -5.90 -0.10
CA PHE A 191 -10.16 -5.77 0.27
C PHE A 191 -10.34 -5.41 1.75
N LYS A 192 -9.67 -6.14 2.65
CA LYS A 192 -9.74 -5.87 4.10
C LYS A 192 -9.14 -4.52 4.47
N PHE A 193 -8.02 -4.15 3.85
CA PHE A 193 -7.46 -2.82 3.97
C PHE A 193 -8.49 -1.75 3.55
N ARG A 194 -9.11 -1.90 2.37
CA ARG A 194 -10.06 -0.95 1.82
C ARG A 194 -11.29 -0.78 2.72
N GLN A 195 -11.87 -1.88 3.20
CA GLN A 195 -13.01 -1.86 4.10
C GLN A 195 -12.71 -1.08 5.38
N GLN A 196 -11.60 -1.41 6.04
CA GLN A 196 -11.24 -0.78 7.31
C GLN A 196 -10.82 0.68 7.14
N TRP A 197 -10.05 1.00 6.10
CA TRP A 197 -9.65 2.37 5.78
C TRP A 197 -10.85 3.26 5.51
N MET A 198 -11.80 2.80 4.68
CA MET A 198 -12.99 3.59 4.34
C MET A 198 -13.88 3.81 5.56
N LYS A 199 -14.00 2.83 6.46
CA LYS A 199 -14.72 2.97 7.73
C LYS A 199 -14.08 4.03 8.64
N LEU A 200 -12.75 4.04 8.77
CA LEU A 200 -12.04 5.06 9.56
C LEU A 200 -12.17 6.46 8.94
N LYS A 201 -12.01 6.56 7.61
CA LYS A 201 -12.13 7.83 6.89
C LYS A 201 -13.54 8.42 6.98
N ALA A 202 -14.58 7.59 6.83
CA ALA A 202 -15.96 8.01 7.02
C ALA A 202 -16.18 8.55 8.43
N TYR A 203 -15.71 7.83 9.45
CA TYR A 203 -15.79 8.27 10.84
C TYR A 203 -15.07 9.61 11.10
N ALA A 204 -13.86 9.79 10.56
CA ALA A 204 -13.14 11.07 10.63
C ALA A 204 -13.95 12.21 10.01
N ASN A 205 -14.49 12.00 8.82
CA ASN A 205 -15.30 12.99 8.11
C ASN A 205 -16.59 13.35 8.86
N GLU A 206 -17.29 12.36 9.45
CA GLU A 206 -18.47 12.57 10.29
C GLU A 206 -18.16 13.44 11.52
N LYS A 207 -16.95 13.32 12.08
CA LYS A 207 -16.47 14.16 13.18
C LYS A 207 -16.01 15.55 12.71
N GLY A 208 -15.96 15.79 11.40
CA GLY A 208 -15.47 17.01 10.78
C GLY A 208 -13.94 17.09 10.68
N ILE A 209 -13.26 15.94 10.80
CA ILE A 209 -11.82 15.81 10.61
C ILE A 209 -11.56 15.35 9.17
N GLN A 210 -10.83 16.17 8.41
CA GLN A 210 -10.42 15.82 7.04
C GLN A 210 -9.03 15.18 7.07
N ILE A 211 -8.85 14.11 6.29
CA ILE A 211 -7.55 13.45 6.18
C ILE A 211 -6.75 14.06 5.03
N ILE A 212 -5.51 14.44 5.30
CA ILE A 212 -4.53 14.86 4.29
C ILE A 212 -3.61 13.66 4.03
N GLY A 213 -3.76 13.06 2.84
CA GLY A 213 -2.84 12.02 2.37
C GLY A 213 -1.55 12.63 1.80
N ASP A 214 -0.61 11.74 1.49
CA ASP A 214 0.67 12.07 0.88
C ASP A 214 0.93 11.11 -0.30
N ILE A 215 1.46 11.64 -1.39
CA ILE A 215 1.75 10.89 -2.62
C ILE A 215 3.18 11.21 -3.06
N PRO A 216 4.08 10.20 -3.08
CA PRO A 216 5.40 10.36 -3.67
C PRO A 216 5.26 10.68 -5.17
N ILE A 217 6.00 11.68 -5.67
CA ILE A 217 5.98 11.99 -7.10
C ILE A 217 6.46 10.81 -7.95
N TYR A 218 7.50 10.10 -7.51
CA TYR A 218 8.06 8.96 -8.22
C TYR A 218 7.60 7.64 -7.60
N VAL A 219 7.37 6.66 -8.46
CA VAL A 219 7.15 5.26 -8.06
C VAL A 219 8.49 4.56 -7.81
N ALA A 220 8.49 3.46 -7.06
CA ALA A 220 9.68 2.63 -6.88
C ALA A 220 9.99 1.84 -8.16
N MET A 221 11.28 1.59 -8.45
CA MET A 221 11.68 0.73 -9.58
C MET A 221 11.15 -0.69 -9.37
N ASP A 222 11.21 -1.23 -8.17
CA ASP A 222 10.68 -2.55 -7.86
C ASP A 222 9.20 -2.44 -7.43
N SER A 223 8.32 -2.14 -8.38
CA SER A 223 6.88 -1.98 -8.15
C SER A 223 6.01 -2.58 -9.24
N ALA A 224 4.79 -2.95 -8.90
CA ALA A 224 3.76 -3.37 -9.87
C ALA A 224 3.48 -2.27 -10.91
N ASP A 225 3.57 -0.99 -10.52
CA ASP A 225 3.32 0.14 -11.42
C ASP A 225 4.31 0.14 -12.59
N THR A 226 5.60 0.02 -12.29
CA THR A 226 6.69 -0.02 -13.28
C THR A 226 6.72 -1.30 -14.08
N TRP A 227 6.51 -2.45 -13.43
CA TRP A 227 6.48 -3.75 -14.10
C TRP A 227 5.33 -3.85 -15.08
N ALA A 228 4.13 -3.42 -14.70
CA ALA A 228 2.94 -3.54 -15.54
C ALA A 228 2.84 -2.45 -16.62
N ASN A 229 3.47 -1.29 -16.42
CA ASN A 229 3.38 -0.13 -17.33
C ASN A 229 4.76 0.42 -17.74
N PRO A 230 5.69 -0.41 -18.26
CA PRO A 230 7.05 0.02 -18.54
C PRO A 230 7.14 1.20 -19.52
N TRP A 231 6.18 1.32 -20.45
CA TRP A 231 6.11 2.41 -21.43
C TRP A 231 5.84 3.81 -20.81
N LEU A 232 5.36 3.87 -19.57
CA LEU A 232 5.17 5.13 -18.83
C LEU A 232 6.48 5.70 -18.26
N PHE A 233 7.58 4.96 -18.37
CA PHE A 233 8.87 5.26 -17.76
C PHE A 233 9.99 5.26 -18.81
N LYS A 234 11.13 5.88 -18.48
CA LYS A 234 12.33 5.91 -19.33
C LYS A 234 13.16 4.63 -19.15
N LEU A 235 12.63 3.51 -19.62
CA LEU A 235 13.29 2.21 -19.60
C LEU A 235 13.82 1.82 -21.00
N ASP A 236 14.84 0.97 -21.04
CA ASP A 236 15.32 0.36 -22.29
C ASP A 236 14.46 -0.86 -22.71
N GLU A 237 14.86 -1.54 -23.80
CA GLU A 237 14.16 -2.73 -24.33
C GLU A 237 14.13 -3.92 -23.36
N LYS A 238 15.05 -3.94 -22.38
CA LYS A 238 15.08 -4.92 -21.30
C LYS A 238 14.36 -4.40 -20.06
N ASN A 239 13.60 -3.31 -20.14
CA ASN A 239 12.94 -2.68 -19.02
C ASN A 239 13.91 -2.26 -17.88
N CYS A 240 15.16 -1.93 -18.21
CA CYS A 240 16.13 -1.35 -17.26
C CYS A 240 16.09 0.18 -17.32
N PRO A 241 16.20 0.92 -16.19
CA PRO A 241 16.20 2.38 -16.20
C PRO A 241 17.39 2.96 -16.97
N THR A 242 17.10 3.81 -17.95
CA THR A 242 18.13 4.58 -18.68
C THR A 242 18.59 5.81 -17.90
N GLN A 243 17.71 6.33 -17.04
CA GLN A 243 17.92 7.48 -16.17
C GLN A 243 17.13 7.28 -14.88
N VAL A 244 17.66 7.79 -13.78
CA VAL A 244 17.01 7.71 -12.46
C VAL A 244 16.88 9.08 -11.81
N ALA A 245 15.94 9.19 -10.86
CA ALA A 245 15.67 10.40 -10.11
C ALA A 245 16.78 10.73 -9.09
N GLY A 246 16.90 12.02 -8.81
CA GLY A 246 17.81 12.57 -7.81
C GLY A 246 17.67 14.08 -7.71
N CYS A 247 18.51 14.68 -6.87
CA CYS A 247 18.64 16.12 -6.70
C CYS A 247 20.11 16.52 -6.91
N PRO A 248 20.42 17.58 -7.68
CA PRO A 248 21.79 18.05 -7.84
C PRO A 248 22.39 18.56 -6.52
N PRO A 249 23.72 18.74 -6.43
CA PRO A 249 24.35 19.44 -5.32
C PRO A 249 23.75 20.83 -5.08
N ASP A 250 23.68 21.22 -3.81
CA ASP A 250 23.22 22.53 -3.37
C ASP A 250 24.00 23.02 -2.13
N GLY A 251 23.56 24.13 -1.54
CA GLY A 251 24.20 24.72 -0.36
C GLY A 251 24.09 23.86 0.92
N PHE A 252 23.29 22.79 0.92
CA PHE A 252 23.11 21.86 2.03
C PHE A 252 23.75 20.49 1.78
N SER A 253 23.88 20.06 0.52
CA SER A 253 24.53 18.81 0.12
C SER A 253 25.50 19.04 -1.05
N ALA A 254 26.80 18.88 -0.78
CA ALA A 254 27.84 19.01 -1.79
C ALA A 254 27.80 17.92 -2.89
N THR A 255 27.16 16.79 -2.63
CA THR A 255 27.06 15.65 -3.58
C THR A 255 25.67 15.49 -4.17
N GLY A 256 24.69 16.29 -3.74
CA GLY A 256 23.29 16.08 -4.10
C GLY A 256 22.74 14.78 -3.50
N GLN A 257 21.75 14.19 -4.16
CA GLN A 257 21.11 12.93 -3.76
C GLN A 257 20.76 12.09 -4.99
N LEU A 258 21.03 10.79 -4.94
CA LEU A 258 20.62 9.82 -5.95
C LEU A 258 19.56 8.91 -5.34
N TRP A 259 18.31 9.04 -5.80
CA TRP A 259 17.18 8.31 -5.21
C TRP A 259 16.91 6.97 -5.90
N GLY A 260 17.24 6.85 -7.18
CA GLY A 260 17.15 5.58 -7.91
C GLY A 260 15.78 5.26 -8.53
N ASN A 261 14.75 6.09 -8.31
CA ASN A 261 13.44 5.89 -8.95
C ASN A 261 13.52 6.05 -10.47
N PRO A 262 12.74 5.29 -11.26
CA PRO A 262 12.67 5.50 -12.70
C PRO A 262 11.97 6.82 -13.02
N LEU A 263 12.48 7.53 -14.03
CA LEU A 263 11.86 8.77 -14.51
C LEU A 263 10.66 8.47 -15.42
N TYR A 264 9.60 9.28 -15.33
CA TYR A 264 8.48 9.20 -16.26
C TYR A 264 8.87 9.57 -17.68
N ASN A 265 8.27 8.86 -18.65
CA ASN A 265 8.22 9.28 -20.03
C ASN A 265 7.08 10.29 -20.23
N TRP A 266 7.31 11.56 -19.89
CA TRP A 266 6.27 12.60 -19.91
C TRP A 266 5.63 12.83 -21.28
N GLU A 267 6.28 12.47 -22.37
CA GLU A 267 5.69 12.53 -23.71
C GLU A 267 4.54 11.51 -23.84
N VAL A 268 4.75 10.28 -23.39
CA VAL A 268 3.71 9.24 -23.36
C VAL A 268 2.55 9.67 -22.48
N HIS A 269 2.82 10.17 -21.27
CA HIS A 269 1.77 10.69 -20.37
C HIS A 269 0.99 11.84 -21.01
N ARG A 270 1.66 12.77 -21.70
CA ARG A 270 0.98 13.87 -22.39
C ARG A 270 0.09 13.35 -23.52
N ASN A 271 0.58 12.42 -24.33
CA ASN A 271 -0.14 11.87 -25.48
C ASN A 271 -1.36 11.03 -25.05
N SER A 272 -1.32 10.40 -23.87
CA SER A 272 -2.46 9.68 -23.28
C SER A 272 -3.38 10.59 -22.44
N GLY A 273 -3.22 11.92 -22.48
CA GLY A 273 -4.04 12.84 -21.69
C GLY A 273 -3.86 12.70 -20.17
N TYR A 274 -2.69 12.25 -19.73
CA TYR A 274 -2.33 12.02 -18.32
C TYR A 274 -3.23 11.00 -17.60
N GLU A 275 -3.82 10.06 -18.35
CA GLU A 275 -4.77 9.06 -17.82
C GLU A 275 -4.27 8.35 -16.55
N TRP A 276 -3.01 7.89 -16.53
CA TRP A 276 -2.44 7.19 -15.37
C TRP A 276 -2.42 8.09 -14.11
N TRP A 277 -2.03 9.35 -14.24
CA TRP A 277 -2.04 10.32 -13.15
C TRP A 277 -3.45 10.68 -12.70
N ILE A 278 -4.42 10.77 -13.61
CA ILE A 278 -5.83 11.02 -13.27
C ILE A 278 -6.38 9.84 -12.47
N LYS A 279 -6.18 8.60 -12.92
CA LYS A 279 -6.56 7.39 -12.19
C LYS A 279 -5.92 7.33 -10.81
N THR A 280 -4.63 7.69 -10.71
CA THR A 280 -3.90 7.77 -9.44
C THR A 280 -4.55 8.73 -8.45
N ASN A 281 -4.90 9.94 -8.89
CA ASN A 281 -5.55 10.90 -8.02
C ASN A 281 -6.95 10.44 -7.58
N CYS A 282 -7.74 9.86 -8.50
CA CYS A 282 -9.06 9.31 -8.17
C CYS A 282 -8.97 8.15 -7.15
N GLN A 283 -7.98 7.27 -7.29
CA GLN A 283 -7.81 6.12 -6.41
C GLN A 283 -7.37 6.52 -5.00
N LEU A 284 -6.44 7.47 -4.90
CA LEU A 284 -5.84 7.87 -3.63
C LEU A 284 -6.69 8.88 -2.86
N PHE A 285 -7.51 9.67 -3.57
CA PHE A 285 -8.42 10.64 -2.99
C PHE A 285 -9.87 10.40 -3.37
N PRO A 286 -10.44 9.23 -3.02
CA PRO A 286 -11.82 8.95 -3.35
C PRO A 286 -12.74 9.89 -2.57
N SER A 287 -13.80 10.38 -3.19
CA SER A 287 -14.88 11.05 -2.47
C SER A 287 -15.53 10.05 -1.50
N VAL A 288 -15.88 10.51 -0.31
CA VAL A 288 -16.72 9.77 0.65
C VAL A 288 -18.10 10.38 0.62
#